data_AF-A0A5B6WFB7-F1
#
_entry.id   AF-A0A5B6WFB7-F1
#
_cell.length_a   1.000
_cell.length_b   1.000
_cell.length_c   1.000
_cell.angle_alpha   90.00
_cell.angle_beta   90.00
_cell.angle_gamma   90.00
#
_symmetry.space_group_name_H-M   'P 1'
#
loop_
_entity.id
_entity.type
_entity.pdbx_description
1 polymer ?
#
loop_
_entity_poly.entity_id
_entity_poly.type
_entity_poly.pdbx_seq_one_letter_code
_entity_poly.pdbx_strand_id
1 'polypeptide(L)'
;MPFGLKKAPTAFMDLMKRVFQPYLGLFVVVSIIDILVYSKTEDEHDEHLKVVLQTFKCEFWLSEVMFLGHVVSAEGIRVDP
;
A
#
# COMPACT_ATOMS: atom_id res chain seq x y z
N MET A 1 9.15 11.24 -8.50
CA MET A 1 8.68 12.65 -8.55
C MET A 1 9.28 13.39 -7.37
N PRO A 2 9.88 14.58 -7.55
CA PRO A 2 10.29 15.41 -6.42
C PRO A 2 9.10 15.81 -5.55
N PHE A 3 9.28 15.82 -4.22
CA PHE A 3 8.29 16.35 -3.29
C PHE A 3 8.10 17.86 -3.51
N GLY A 4 6.87 18.37 -3.37
CA GLY A 4 6.57 19.81 -3.44
C GLY A 4 6.25 20.40 -4.83
N LEU A 5 6.14 19.57 -5.88
CA LEU A 5 5.68 20.02 -7.19
C LEU A 5 4.16 20.25 -7.21
N LYS A 6 3.70 21.41 -7.71
CA LYS A 6 2.26 21.71 -7.89
C LYS A 6 1.46 20.64 -8.65
N LYS A 7 2.13 19.86 -9.53
CA LYS A 7 1.53 18.78 -10.33
C LYS A 7 1.72 17.38 -9.73
N ALA A 8 2.45 17.26 -8.61
CA ALA A 8 2.66 15.98 -7.93
C ALA A 8 1.34 15.27 -7.56
N PRO A 9 0.27 15.96 -7.11
CA PRO A 9 -0.99 15.29 -6.77
C PRO A 9 -1.67 14.67 -8.00
N THR A 10 -1.65 15.35 -9.15
CA THR A 10 -2.21 14.83 -10.40
C THR A 10 -1.42 13.64 -10.93
N ALA A 11 -0.09 13.74 -10.93
CA ALA A 11 0.75 12.66 -11.42
C ALA A 11 0.77 11.45 -10.47
N PHE A 12 0.58 11.66 -9.16
CA PHE A 12 0.35 10.58 -8.20
C PHE A 12 -0.94 9.84 -8.51
N MET A 13 -2.05 10.58 -8.67
CA MET A 13 -3.34 10.00 -9.02
C MET A 13 -3.27 9.22 -10.34
N ASP A 14 -2.62 9.76 -11.37
CA ASP A 14 -2.48 9.08 -12.67
C ASP A 14 -1.64 7.80 -12.56
N LEU A 15 -0.58 7.82 -11.76
CA LEU A 15 0.22 6.63 -11.48
C LEU A 15 -0.60 5.57 -10.75
N MET A 16 -1.28 5.96 -9.66
CA MET A 16 -2.08 5.04 -8.86
C MET A 16 -3.25 4.47 -9.68
N LYS A 17 -3.88 5.26 -10.54
CA LYS A 17 -4.91 4.75 -11.46
C LYS A 17 -4.38 3.72 -12.46
N ARG A 18 -3.13 3.85 -12.91
CA ARG A 18 -2.49 2.85 -13.80
C ARG A 18 -2.14 1.58 -13.05
N VAL A 19 -1.60 1.71 -11.84
CA VAL A 19 -1.23 0.57 -10.97
C VAL A 19 -2.47 -0.25 -10.60
N PHE A 20 -3.56 0.42 -10.21
CA PHE A 20 -4.81 -0.22 -9.81
C PHE A 20 -5.79 -0.43 -10.95
N GLN A 21 -5.41 -0.20 -12.21
CA GLN A 21 -6.31 -0.29 -13.36
C GLN A 21 -7.15 -1.57 -13.40
N PRO A 22 -6.60 -2.77 -13.07
CA PRO A 22 -7.40 -4.00 -13.04
C PRO A 22 -8.47 -4.06 -11.94
N TYR A 23 -8.36 -3.22 -10.91
CA TYR A 23 -9.18 -3.24 -9.69
C TYR A 23 -10.07 -2.01 -9.52
N LEU A 24 -9.85 -0.97 -10.34
CA LEU A 24 -10.62 0.28 -10.32
C LEU A 24 -12.11 0.01 -10.60
N GLY A 25 -12.97 0.48 -9.69
CA GLY A 25 -14.42 0.32 -9.81
C GLY A 25 -14.94 -1.09 -9.52
N LEU A 26 -14.05 -2.05 -9.23
CA LEU A 26 -14.42 -3.36 -8.70
C LEU A 26 -14.43 -3.32 -7.17
N PHE A 27 -13.28 -3.00 -6.58
CA PHE A 27 -13.11 -2.88 -5.12
C PHE A 27 -12.12 -1.77 -4.73
N VAL A 28 -11.55 -1.03 -5.70
CA VAL A 28 -10.62 0.08 -5.46
C VAL A 28 -11.13 1.38 -6.06
N VAL A 29 -11.02 2.48 -5.31
CA VAL A 29 -11.14 3.86 -5.78
C VAL A 29 -9.87 4.62 -5.41
N VAL A 30 -9.29 5.32 -6.39
CA VAL A 30 -8.08 6.12 -6.20
C VAL A 30 -8.43 7.60 -6.19
N SER A 31 -8.04 8.31 -5.14
CA SER A 31 -8.10 9.76 -5.06
C SER A 31 -6.70 10.38 -5.11
N ILE A 32 -6.62 11.70 -4.93
CA ILE A 32 -5.36 12.44 -4.90
C ILE A 32 -4.57 12.15 -3.62
N ILE A 33 -5.25 11.81 -2.53
CA ILE A 33 -4.65 11.71 -1.18
C ILE A 33 -4.72 10.29 -0.64
N ASP A 34 -5.70 9.49 -1.07
CA ASP A 34 -5.97 8.17 -0.53
C ASP A 34 -6.39 7.15 -1.60
N ILE A 35 -6.43 5.89 -1.17
CA ILE A 35 -6.97 4.77 -1.93
C ILE A 35 -8.01 4.12 -1.04
N LEU A 36 -9.25 4.12 -1.50
CA LEU A 36 -10.37 3.48 -0.83
C LEU A 36 -10.50 2.05 -1.35
N VAL A 37 -10.48 1.10 -0.43
CA VAL A 37 -10.79 -0.32 -0.69
C VAL A 37 -12.17 -0.60 -0.10
N TYR A 38 -13.08 -1.16 -0.87
CA TYR A 38 -14.44 -1.47 -0.41
C TYR A 38 -14.81 -2.91 -0.76
N SER A 39 -15.64 -3.54 0.06
CA SER A 39 -16.00 -4.96 -0.05
C SER A 39 -17.36 -5.21 0.58
N LYS A 40 -18.04 -6.31 0.24
CA LYS A 40 -19.38 -6.60 0.79
C LYS A 40 -19.31 -7.33 2.12
N THR A 41 -18.28 -8.16 2.31
CA THR A 41 -18.03 -8.92 3.54
C THR A 41 -16.60 -8.69 4.03
N GLU A 42 -16.35 -9.06 5.28
CA GLU A 42 -15.02 -8.99 5.90
C GLU A 42 -14.03 -9.93 5.22
N ASP A 43 -14.44 -11.17 4.91
CA ASP A 43 -13.61 -12.15 4.19
C ASP A 43 -13.19 -11.64 2.79
N GLU A 44 -14.12 -11.02 2.05
CA GLU A 44 -13.79 -10.37 0.78
C GLU A 44 -12.84 -9.20 0.98
N HIS A 45 -13.00 -8.46 2.08
CA HIS A 45 -12.16 -7.31 2.38
C HIS A 45 -10.72 -7.72 2.66
N ASP A 46 -10.51 -8.82 3.39
CA ASP A 46 -9.19 -9.36 3.66
C ASP A 46 -8.46 -9.76 2.36
N GLU A 47 -9.16 -10.40 1.43
CA GLU A 47 -8.60 -10.75 0.12
C GLU A 47 -8.29 -9.51 -0.73
N HIS A 48 -9.17 -8.51 -0.76
CA HIS A 48 -8.91 -7.26 -1.47
C HIS A 48 -7.74 -6.48 -0.87
N LEU A 49 -7.62 -6.44 0.46
CA LEU A 49 -6.50 -5.81 1.15
C LEU A 49 -5.18 -6.52 0.81
N LYS A 50 -5.15 -7.87 0.80
CA LYS A 50 -3.97 -8.62 0.37
C LYS A 50 -3.52 -8.22 -1.03
N VAL A 51 -4.45 -8.12 -1.98
CA VAL A 51 -4.13 -7.70 -3.36
C VAL A 51 -3.56 -6.28 -3.41
N VAL A 52 -4.18 -5.33 -2.70
CA VAL A 52 -3.72 -3.93 -2.67
C VAL A 52 -2.34 -3.82 -2.03
N LEU A 53 -2.12 -4.48 -0.91
CA LEU A 53 -0.84 -4.46 -0.19
C LEU A 53 0.29 -5.14 -0.98
N GLN A 54 0.01 -6.27 -1.62
CA GLN A 54 0.96 -6.94 -2.52
C GLN A 54 1.34 -6.04 -3.71
N THR A 55 0.37 -5.30 -4.26
CA THR A 55 0.62 -4.33 -5.33
C THR A 55 1.62 -3.24 -4.90
N PHE A 56 1.58 -2.83 -3.63
CA PHE A 56 2.54 -1.89 -3.07
C PHE A 56 3.87 -2.51 -2.62
N LYS A 57 4.02 -3.84 -2.71
CA LYS A 57 5.13 -4.58 -2.11
C LYS A 57 5.29 -4.27 -0.62
N CYS A 58 4.17 -4.01 0.06
CA CYS A 58 4.16 -3.81 1.50
C CYS A 58 4.05 -5.17 2.19
N GLU A 59 4.89 -5.39 3.18
CA GLU A 59 4.76 -6.48 4.12
C GLU A 59 3.89 -6.01 5.28
N PHE A 60 2.90 -6.81 5.65
CA PHE A 60 1.89 -6.46 6.65
C PHE A 60 1.63 -7.64 7.58
N TRP A 61 1.17 -7.34 8.80
CA TRP A 61 0.90 -8.35 9.84
C TRP A 61 2.10 -9.24 10.19
N LEU A 62 3.32 -8.74 9.97
CA LEU A 62 4.53 -9.43 10.39
C LEU A 62 4.83 -9.13 11.85
N SER A 63 5.29 -10.13 12.59
CA SER A 63 5.85 -9.96 13.93
C SER A 63 7.22 -9.28 13.90
N GLU A 64 7.92 -9.37 12.76
CA GLU A 64 9.23 -8.78 12.54
C GLU A 64 9.36 -8.31 11.08
N VAL A 65 10.03 -7.18 10.84
CA VAL A 65 10.29 -6.66 9.49
C VAL A 65 11.76 -6.28 9.33
N MET A 66 12.34 -6.59 8.16
CA MET A 66 13.67 -6.10 7.80
C MET A 66 13.57 -4.70 7.20
N PHE A 67 14.23 -3.74 7.84
CA PHE A 67 14.25 -2.36 7.38
C PHE A 67 15.67 -1.78 7.51
N LEU A 68 16.27 -1.40 6.37
CA LEU A 68 17.59 -0.78 6.29
C LEU A 68 18.71 -1.57 7.00
N GLY A 69 18.71 -2.90 6.93
CA GLY A 69 19.71 -3.76 7.59
C GLY A 69 19.46 -4.01 9.08
N HIS A 70 18.27 -3.64 9.57
CA HIS A 70 17.82 -3.93 10.93
C HIS A 70 16.57 -4.79 10.90
N VAL A 71 16.43 -5.66 11.89
CA VAL A 71 15.18 -6.35 12.19
C VAL A 71 14.43 -5.53 13.24
N VAL A 72 13.23 -5.09 12.89
CA VAL A 72 12.32 -4.37 13.78
C VAL A 72 11.25 -5.34 14.26
N SER A 73 11.08 -5.46 15.58
CA SER A 73 10.17 -6.40 16.25
C SER A 73 9.49 -5.74 17.45
N ALA A 74 8.52 -6.43 18.08
CA ALA A 74 7.89 -5.95 19.31
C ALA A 74 8.89 -5.84 20.48
N GLU A 75 9.96 -6.63 20.45
CA GLU A 75 11.04 -6.69 21.44
C GLU A 75 12.07 -5.57 21.24
N GLY A 76 12.04 -4.86 20.11
CA GLY A 76 12.93 -3.76 19.77
C GLY A 76 13.60 -3.90 18.40
N ILE A 77 14.65 -3.10 18.20
CA ILE A 77 15.43 -3.04 16.95
C ILE A 77 16.75 -3.78 17.16
N ARG A 78 17.04 -4.78 16.30
CA ARG A 78 18.33 -5.51 16.27
C ARG A 78 19.01 -5.35 14.92
N VAL A 79 20.33 -5.41 14.89
CA VAL A 79 21.12 -5.41 13.64
C VAL A 79 21.04 -6.82 13.04
N ASP A 80 20.89 -6.92 11.72
CA ASP A 80 20.95 -8.20 11.01
C ASP A 80 22.35 -8.82 11.18
N PRO A 81 22.50 -10.11 11.57
CA PRO A 81 23.80 -10.74 11.77
C PRO A 81 24.74 -10.73 10.56
#